data_AF-A0A1H3DH50-F1
#
_entry.id   AF-A0A1H3DH50-F1
#
_cell.length_a   1.000
_cell.length_b   1.000
_cell.length_c   1.000
_cell.angle_alpha   90.00
_cell.angle_beta   90.00
_cell.angle_gamma   90.00
#
_symmetry.space_group_name_H-M   'P 1'
#
loop_
_entity.id
_entity.type
_entity.pdbx_description
1 polymer ?
#
loop_
_entity_poly.entity_id
_entity_poly.type
_entity_poly.pdbx_seq_one_letter_code
_entity_poly.pdbx_strand_id
1 'polypeptide(L)'
;MSSPESPTLSPSLPAGDGLNIAALAGLFRHTTNSYKFVFFLALLDLLKRHRFDAERPYTYPEITLEMLSLAWFPHTYFKLSFGAQDTIAKKLDALDLGLEEGAILFANDRRALRSALADADLKDASRLMDFVPYRLQIPFLEPQLRGVDKGAWMVFEKAMPAIANAHFETARPLYRYDSDEWKDCAAITWHPDWVAYLERHFPIIQGWAAWHWLGYMQKRNPTTPGLSNKLFPPVKRDGLSKQTRYWRTILAHPDRPELRCIYSGIILTAEAFALDHYLPWSYVAHDQLWNLIPAPAAVNSAKSNNLPSPDYLRAFVELQHRGLVTASRIMPKTTFAKLTEDHLDLQGKDCVLRPRVVSRHRRL
;
A
#
# COMPACT_ATOMS: atom_id res chain seq x y z
N MET A 1 -28.24 -1.70 -15.23
CA MET A 1 -27.49 -0.93 -16.24
C MET A 1 -26.03 -0.97 -15.83
N SER A 2 -25.24 -1.79 -16.51
CA SER A 2 -23.82 -1.96 -16.21
C SER A 2 -23.06 -0.78 -16.78
N SER A 3 -22.39 -0.01 -15.92
CA SER A 3 -21.43 0.99 -16.38
C SER A 3 -20.34 0.30 -17.20
N PRO A 4 -19.93 0.86 -18.35
CA PRO A 4 -18.84 0.28 -19.13
C PRO A 4 -17.56 0.38 -18.30
N GLU A 5 -16.91 -0.76 -18.04
CA GLU A 5 -15.55 -0.76 -17.50
C GLU A 5 -14.65 -0.02 -18.51
N SER A 6 -14.12 1.12 -18.10
CA SER A 6 -13.02 1.79 -18.79
C SER A 6 -11.88 0.77 -18.93
N PRO A 7 -11.31 0.54 -20.12
CA PRO A 7 -10.20 -0.40 -20.28
C PRO A 7 -8.95 0.27 -19.71
N THR A 8 -8.78 0.18 -18.40
CA THR A 8 -7.47 0.41 -17.79
C THR A 8 -6.58 -0.71 -18.30
N LEU A 9 -5.65 -0.37 -19.20
CA LEU A 9 -4.62 -1.27 -19.72
C LEU A 9 -3.92 -1.91 -18.53
N SER A 10 -4.33 -3.13 -18.19
CA SER A 10 -3.63 -3.93 -17.19
C SER A 10 -2.29 -4.31 -17.83
N PRO A 11 -1.16 -4.15 -17.14
CA PRO A 11 0.14 -4.47 -17.70
C PRO A 11 0.13 -5.92 -18.21
N SER A 12 0.48 -6.12 -19.48
CA SER A 12 0.52 -7.45 -20.09
C SER A 12 1.65 -8.26 -19.48
N LEU A 13 1.36 -9.49 -19.08
CA LEU A 13 2.37 -10.42 -18.57
C LEU A 13 3.28 -10.92 -19.70
N PRO A 14 4.59 -11.13 -19.43
CA PRO A 14 5.51 -11.71 -20.41
C PRO A 14 5.04 -13.10 -20.89
N ALA A 15 5.42 -13.46 -22.11
CA ALA A 15 5.20 -14.83 -22.59
C ALA A 15 6.09 -15.81 -21.80
N GLY A 16 5.60 -17.04 -21.61
CA GLY A 16 6.36 -18.15 -21.02
C GLY A 16 6.11 -19.41 -21.82
N ASP A 17 7.17 -20.06 -22.27
CA ASP A 17 7.10 -21.23 -23.14
C ASP A 17 6.43 -22.40 -22.40
N GLY A 18 5.37 -22.96 -22.98
CA GLY A 18 4.63 -24.08 -22.39
C GLY A 18 3.78 -23.75 -21.15
N LEU A 19 3.82 -22.52 -20.66
CA LEU A 19 3.04 -22.08 -19.50
C LEU A 19 1.74 -21.39 -19.93
N ASN A 20 0.67 -21.61 -19.16
CA ASN A 20 -0.61 -20.96 -19.39
C ASN A 20 -0.63 -19.52 -18.83
N ILE A 21 -0.01 -18.58 -19.54
CA ILE A 21 0.05 -17.16 -19.14
C ILE A 21 -1.36 -16.53 -19.09
N ALA A 22 -2.29 -17.00 -19.92
CA ALA A 22 -3.68 -16.53 -19.89
C ALA A 22 -4.38 -16.88 -18.57
N ALA A 23 -4.11 -18.07 -18.00
CA ALA A 23 -4.58 -18.47 -16.68
C ALA A 23 -3.99 -17.58 -15.58
N LEU A 24 -2.68 -17.28 -15.64
CA LEU A 24 -2.04 -16.36 -14.70
C LEU A 24 -2.65 -14.95 -14.77
N ALA A 25 -2.82 -14.40 -15.97
CA ALA A 25 -3.49 -13.12 -16.17
C ALA A 25 -4.95 -13.13 -15.67
N GLY A 26 -5.56 -14.32 -15.58
CA GLY A 26 -6.93 -14.54 -15.12
C GLY A 26 -7.11 -14.65 -13.60
N LEU A 27 -6.04 -14.70 -12.80
CA LEU A 27 -6.11 -14.98 -11.36
C LEU A 27 -7.15 -14.13 -10.60
N PHE A 28 -7.22 -12.84 -10.95
CA PHE A 28 -8.02 -11.84 -10.25
C PHE A 28 -9.32 -11.44 -10.98
N ARG A 29 -9.77 -12.19 -12.00
CA ARG A 29 -11.02 -11.88 -12.75
C ARG A 29 -12.25 -11.85 -11.85
N HIS A 30 -12.30 -12.73 -10.85
CA HIS A 30 -13.42 -12.85 -9.92
C HIS A 30 -12.91 -12.79 -8.48
N THR A 31 -13.07 -11.62 -7.87
CA THR A 31 -12.63 -11.33 -6.50
C THR A 31 -13.70 -10.58 -5.74
N THR A 32 -14.25 -11.20 -4.70
CA THR A 32 -15.20 -10.56 -3.77
C THR A 32 -14.48 -9.95 -2.57
N ASN A 33 -13.45 -10.66 -2.09
CA ASN A 33 -12.57 -10.31 -0.97
C ASN A 33 -11.11 -10.15 -1.43
N SER A 34 -10.26 -9.70 -0.51
CA SER A 34 -8.83 -9.45 -0.73
C SER A 34 -7.99 -10.72 -0.89
N TYR A 35 -8.53 -11.89 -0.54
CA TYR A 35 -7.72 -13.06 -0.21
C TYR A 35 -6.83 -13.52 -1.35
N LYS A 36 -7.34 -13.55 -2.60
CA LYS A 36 -6.52 -13.92 -3.76
C LYS A 36 -5.33 -12.99 -3.94
N PHE A 37 -5.53 -11.68 -3.76
CA PHE A 37 -4.47 -10.69 -3.92
C PHE A 37 -3.39 -10.86 -2.86
N VAL A 38 -3.77 -10.85 -1.58
CA VAL A 38 -2.79 -10.98 -0.48
C VAL A 38 -2.16 -12.37 -0.44
N PHE A 39 -2.87 -13.43 -0.83
CA PHE A 39 -2.30 -14.77 -0.95
C PHE A 39 -1.25 -14.84 -2.05
N PHE A 40 -1.56 -14.39 -3.27
CA PHE A 40 -0.58 -14.43 -4.35
C PHE A 40 0.63 -13.52 -4.07
N LEU A 41 0.41 -12.31 -3.54
CA LEU A 41 1.51 -11.43 -3.11
C LEU A 41 2.35 -12.07 -2.00
N ALA A 42 1.73 -12.76 -1.03
CA ALA A 42 2.43 -13.48 0.02
C ALA A 42 3.32 -14.58 -0.56
N LEU A 43 2.80 -15.35 -1.52
CA LEU A 43 3.58 -16.38 -2.20
C LEU A 43 4.76 -15.80 -3.00
N LEU A 44 4.58 -14.66 -3.67
CA LEU A 44 5.68 -13.98 -4.37
C LEU A 44 6.76 -13.48 -3.40
N ASP A 45 6.36 -12.86 -2.28
CA ASP A 45 7.30 -12.36 -1.26
C ASP A 45 8.05 -13.54 -0.61
N LEU A 46 7.36 -14.65 -0.35
CA LEU A 46 7.95 -15.90 0.14
C LEU A 46 8.95 -16.50 -0.86
N LEU A 47 8.56 -16.63 -2.12
CA LEU A 47 9.41 -17.20 -3.17
C LEU A 47 10.70 -16.38 -3.33
N LYS A 48 10.59 -15.05 -3.38
CA LYS A 48 11.76 -14.15 -3.42
C LYS A 48 12.65 -14.29 -2.18
N ARG A 49 12.06 -14.33 -0.98
CA ARG A 49 12.81 -14.45 0.28
C ARG A 49 13.63 -15.74 0.34
N HIS A 50 13.08 -16.81 -0.21
CA HIS A 50 13.71 -18.12 -0.27
C HIS A 50 14.43 -18.37 -1.61
N ARG A 51 14.82 -17.30 -2.31
CA ARG A 51 15.68 -17.32 -3.51
C ARG A 51 15.15 -18.22 -4.64
N PHE A 52 13.84 -18.23 -4.85
CA PHE A 52 13.19 -18.98 -5.92
C PHE A 52 13.52 -20.49 -5.86
N ASP A 53 13.59 -21.06 -4.67
CA ASP A 53 13.74 -22.51 -4.48
C ASP A 53 12.43 -23.23 -4.82
N ALA A 54 12.40 -23.96 -5.93
CA ALA A 54 11.23 -24.68 -6.42
C ALA A 54 10.90 -25.94 -5.62
N GLU A 55 11.87 -26.53 -4.93
CA GLU A 55 11.68 -27.76 -4.17
C GLU A 55 11.16 -27.48 -2.75
N ARG A 56 11.23 -26.22 -2.31
CA ARG A 56 10.82 -25.83 -0.97
C ARG A 56 9.29 -25.82 -0.84
N PRO A 57 8.71 -26.60 0.10
CA PRO A 57 7.30 -26.46 0.44
C PRO A 57 7.05 -25.18 1.24
N TYR A 58 5.89 -24.57 1.03
CA TYR A 58 5.39 -23.40 1.75
C TYR A 58 4.19 -23.80 2.59
N THR A 59 4.34 -23.73 3.92
CA THR A 59 3.29 -24.19 4.83
C THR A 59 2.16 -23.17 4.94
N TYR A 60 0.94 -23.64 5.19
CA TYR A 60 -0.24 -22.83 5.41
C TYR A 60 -0.06 -21.79 6.54
N PRO A 61 0.57 -22.10 7.68
CA PRO A 61 0.93 -21.09 8.68
C PRO A 61 1.89 -20.02 8.13
N GLU A 62 2.93 -20.40 7.39
CA GLU A 62 3.89 -19.45 6.80
C GLU A 62 3.20 -18.49 5.83
N ILE A 63 2.30 -19.01 4.99
CA ILE A 63 1.54 -18.21 4.03
C ILE A 63 0.53 -17.31 4.74
N THR A 64 -0.19 -17.84 5.74
CA THR A 64 -1.16 -17.07 6.54
C THR A 64 -0.47 -15.88 7.23
N LEU A 65 0.68 -16.12 7.86
CA LEU A 65 1.48 -15.08 8.49
C LEU A 65 1.89 -13.99 7.49
N GLU A 66 2.35 -14.37 6.30
CA GLU A 66 2.74 -13.39 5.29
C GLU A 66 1.52 -12.60 4.74
N MET A 67 0.37 -13.25 4.54
CA MET A 67 -0.87 -12.57 4.17
C MET A 67 -1.27 -11.51 5.20
N LEU A 68 -1.22 -11.86 6.49
CA LEU A 68 -1.50 -10.93 7.58
C LEU A 68 -0.47 -9.79 7.61
N SER A 69 0.81 -10.08 7.41
CA SER A 69 1.87 -9.06 7.33
C SER A 69 1.63 -8.04 6.21
N LEU A 70 1.16 -8.49 5.05
CA LEU A 70 0.79 -7.63 3.93
C LEU A 70 -0.44 -6.76 4.22
N ALA A 71 -1.41 -7.29 4.98
CA ALA A 71 -2.66 -6.61 5.29
C ALA A 71 -2.57 -5.68 6.51
N TRP A 72 -1.64 -5.92 7.43
CA TRP A 72 -1.51 -5.21 8.71
C TRP A 72 -1.28 -3.71 8.53
N PHE A 73 -0.33 -3.30 7.68
CA PHE A 73 -0.06 -1.86 7.47
C PHE A 73 -1.27 -1.10 6.89
N PRO A 74 -1.86 -1.55 5.76
CA PRO A 74 -3.09 -0.98 5.23
C PRO A 74 -4.20 -0.87 6.29
N HIS A 75 -4.44 -1.92 7.05
CA HIS A 75 -5.54 -2.00 8.02
C HIS A 75 -5.23 -1.27 9.33
N THR A 76 -4.22 -1.73 10.07
CA THR A 76 -3.92 -1.28 11.43
C THR A 76 -3.33 0.13 11.47
N TYR A 77 -2.42 0.46 10.57
CA TYR A 77 -1.76 1.78 10.59
C TYR A 77 -2.51 2.84 9.78
N PHE A 78 -2.87 2.50 8.54
CA PHE A 78 -3.53 3.45 7.63
C PHE A 78 -5.05 3.43 7.69
N LYS A 79 -5.64 2.55 8.49
CA LYS A 79 -7.09 2.41 8.72
C LYS A 79 -7.88 2.27 7.41
N LEU A 80 -7.31 1.58 6.42
CA LEU A 80 -7.94 1.31 5.13
C LEU A 80 -9.00 0.21 5.26
N SER A 81 -10.12 0.39 4.55
CA SER A 81 -11.19 -0.60 4.47
C SER A 81 -10.86 -1.68 3.44
N PHE A 82 -11.02 -2.95 3.84
CA PHE A 82 -10.95 -4.10 2.93
C PHE A 82 -12.33 -4.46 2.35
N GLY A 83 -13.39 -3.76 2.76
CA GLY A 83 -14.79 -4.04 2.39
C GLY A 83 -15.52 -4.90 3.43
N ALA A 84 -16.85 -4.75 3.51
CA ALA A 84 -17.66 -5.32 4.60
C ALA A 84 -17.70 -6.86 4.67
N GLN A 85 -17.53 -7.53 3.53
CA GLN A 85 -17.52 -9.00 3.45
C GLN A 85 -16.13 -9.60 3.70
N ASP A 86 -15.08 -8.77 3.69
CA ASP A 86 -13.73 -9.21 3.96
C ASP A 86 -13.52 -9.37 5.47
N THR A 87 -12.91 -10.48 5.89
CA THR A 87 -12.68 -10.78 7.31
C THR A 87 -11.21 -10.73 7.70
N ILE A 88 -10.28 -10.37 6.80
CA ILE A 88 -8.85 -10.28 7.15
C ILE A 88 -8.58 -9.18 8.19
N ALA A 89 -9.30 -8.06 8.08
CA ALA A 89 -9.26 -6.98 9.07
C ALA A 89 -9.69 -7.47 10.46
N LYS A 90 -10.81 -8.18 10.54
CA LYS A 90 -11.32 -8.76 11.81
C LYS A 90 -10.35 -9.78 12.40
N LYS A 91 -9.70 -10.55 11.54
CA LYS A 91 -8.66 -11.52 11.93
C LYS A 91 -7.45 -10.82 12.55
N LEU A 92 -7.03 -9.68 11.99
CA LEU A 92 -5.96 -8.85 12.55
C LEU A 92 -6.37 -8.20 13.87
N ASP A 93 -7.59 -7.65 13.95
CA ASP A 93 -8.10 -6.99 15.17
C ASP A 93 -8.24 -7.96 16.35
N ALA A 94 -8.42 -9.25 16.08
CA ALA A 94 -8.48 -10.29 17.10
C ALA A 94 -7.11 -10.70 17.66
N LEU A 95 -6.01 -10.25 17.05
CA LEU A 95 -4.65 -10.56 17.51
C LEU A 95 -4.14 -9.46 18.45
N ASP A 96 -3.67 -9.87 19.62
CA ASP A 96 -2.86 -9.01 20.47
C ASP A 96 -1.39 -9.15 20.07
N LEU A 97 -0.91 -8.20 19.26
CA LEU A 97 0.46 -8.22 18.76
C LEU A 97 1.44 -7.43 19.64
N GLY A 98 0.96 -6.77 20.71
CA GLY A 98 1.82 -5.97 21.60
C GLY A 98 2.61 -4.84 20.90
N LEU A 99 2.20 -4.45 19.69
CA LEU A 99 2.85 -3.39 18.93
C LEU A 99 2.23 -2.04 19.32
N GLU A 100 2.98 -1.19 20.03
CA GLU A 100 2.52 0.15 20.37
C GLU A 100 2.24 0.98 19.10
N GLU A 101 1.08 1.66 19.06
CA GLU A 101 0.73 2.67 18.04
C GLU A 101 1.65 3.91 18.20
N GLY A 102 2.93 3.80 17.84
CA GLY A 102 3.87 4.91 17.99
C GLY A 102 5.32 4.64 17.63
N ALA A 103 5.77 3.38 17.66
CA ALA A 103 7.12 3.01 17.24
C ALA A 103 7.21 2.99 15.70
N ILE A 104 7.43 4.17 15.11
CA ILE A 104 7.92 4.46 13.75
C ILE A 104 7.94 3.24 12.80
N LEU A 105 6.82 2.96 12.14
CA LEU A 105 6.66 1.77 11.31
C LEU A 105 7.22 1.98 9.88
N PHE A 106 8.45 1.56 9.67
CA PHE A 106 9.13 1.40 8.38
C PHE A 106 9.28 -0.09 8.00
N ALA A 107 9.94 -0.42 6.89
CA ALA A 107 10.08 -1.82 6.46
C ALA A 107 10.88 -2.71 7.45
N ASN A 108 11.65 -2.11 8.36
CA ASN A 108 12.26 -2.85 9.48
C ASN A 108 11.18 -3.46 10.39
N ASP A 109 10.01 -2.84 10.48
CA ASP A 109 8.89 -3.33 11.26
C ASP A 109 8.15 -4.48 10.60
N ARG A 110 8.30 -4.72 9.29
CA ARG A 110 7.83 -5.99 8.71
C ARG A 110 8.56 -7.19 9.32
N ARG A 111 9.82 -7.04 9.75
CA ARG A 111 10.52 -8.13 10.45
C ARG A 111 9.97 -8.31 11.88
N ALA A 112 9.82 -7.21 12.62
CA ALA A 112 9.26 -7.24 13.97
C ALA A 112 7.80 -7.75 13.97
N LEU A 113 6.99 -7.28 13.05
CA LEU A 113 5.61 -7.72 12.82
C LEU A 113 5.55 -9.22 12.49
N ARG A 114 6.42 -9.71 11.59
CA ARG A 114 6.49 -11.16 11.32
C ARG A 114 6.87 -11.95 12.57
N SER A 115 7.76 -11.43 13.42
CA SER A 115 8.08 -12.05 14.71
C SER A 115 6.86 -12.08 15.63
N ALA A 116 6.18 -10.95 15.81
CA ALA A 116 4.98 -10.87 16.65
C ALA A 116 3.85 -11.78 16.13
N LEU A 117 3.66 -11.87 14.81
CA LEU A 117 2.69 -12.78 14.20
C LEU A 117 3.09 -14.26 14.37
N ALA A 118 4.38 -14.57 14.44
CA ALA A 118 4.83 -15.95 14.66
C ALA A 118 4.54 -16.42 16.09
N ASP A 119 4.54 -15.50 17.05
CA ASP A 119 4.24 -15.77 18.46
C ASP A 119 2.73 -15.71 18.78
N ALA A 120 1.90 -15.26 17.83
CA ALA A 120 0.45 -15.09 18.02
C ALA A 120 -0.37 -16.37 17.73
N ASP A 121 -1.54 -16.49 18.34
CA ASP A 121 -2.50 -17.55 18.00
C ASP A 121 -3.21 -17.24 16.68
N LEU A 122 -2.75 -17.88 15.60
CA LEU A 122 -3.30 -17.72 14.25
C LEU A 122 -4.47 -18.68 13.95
N LYS A 123 -5.08 -19.34 14.95
CA LYS A 123 -6.13 -20.36 14.71
C LYS A 123 -7.35 -19.84 13.95
N ASP A 124 -7.82 -18.62 14.22
CA ASP A 124 -8.90 -18.07 13.38
C ASP A 124 -8.36 -17.65 12.01
N ALA A 125 -7.16 -17.09 11.94
CA ALA A 125 -6.56 -16.63 10.69
C ALA A 125 -6.25 -17.78 9.72
N SER A 126 -5.94 -18.99 10.21
CA SER A 126 -5.67 -20.17 9.39
C SER A 126 -6.84 -20.55 8.48
N ARG A 127 -8.07 -20.16 8.85
CA ARG A 127 -9.28 -20.33 8.00
C ARG A 127 -9.20 -19.58 6.66
N LEU A 128 -8.26 -18.66 6.48
CA LEU A 128 -7.97 -18.08 5.17
C LEU A 128 -7.58 -19.19 4.17
N MET A 129 -6.94 -20.26 4.64
CA MET A 129 -6.49 -21.39 3.82
C MET A 129 -7.62 -22.36 3.42
N ASP A 130 -8.82 -22.24 4.01
CA ASP A 130 -9.95 -23.14 3.71
C ASP A 130 -10.34 -23.10 2.22
N PHE A 131 -10.15 -21.94 1.58
CA PHE A 131 -10.64 -21.69 0.21
C PHE A 131 -9.57 -21.13 -0.74
N VAL A 132 -8.78 -20.14 -0.31
CA VAL A 132 -7.93 -19.38 -1.25
C VAL A 132 -6.85 -20.21 -1.95
N PRO A 133 -6.16 -21.19 -1.31
CA PRO A 133 -5.14 -21.99 -1.98
C PRO A 133 -5.73 -22.83 -3.11
N TYR A 134 -7.00 -23.19 -3.03
CA TYR A 134 -7.69 -24.00 -4.03
C TYR A 134 -8.34 -23.11 -5.11
N ARG A 135 -9.03 -22.04 -4.71
CA ARG A 135 -9.73 -21.13 -5.62
C ARG A 135 -8.83 -20.22 -6.45
N LEU A 136 -7.55 -20.09 -6.10
CA LEU A 136 -6.60 -19.34 -6.91
C LEU A 136 -6.25 -20.10 -8.19
N GLN A 137 -6.11 -21.43 -8.12
CA GLN A 137 -5.61 -22.27 -9.23
C GLN A 137 -6.64 -22.62 -10.30
N ILE A 138 -7.91 -22.25 -10.11
CA ILE A 138 -9.01 -22.55 -11.05
C ILE A 138 -8.65 -22.26 -12.50
N PRO A 139 -8.08 -21.09 -12.87
CA PRO A 139 -7.80 -20.78 -14.26
C PRO A 139 -6.83 -21.75 -14.94
N PHE A 140 -5.97 -22.44 -14.17
CA PHE A 140 -4.98 -23.39 -14.70
C PHE A 140 -5.56 -24.78 -14.96
N LEU A 141 -6.66 -25.12 -14.30
CA LEU A 141 -7.24 -26.46 -14.28
C LEU A 141 -8.69 -26.50 -14.79
N GLU A 142 -9.16 -25.45 -15.47
CA GLU A 142 -10.55 -25.37 -15.95
C GLU A 142 -11.02 -26.61 -16.73
N PRO A 143 -10.23 -27.21 -17.64
CA PRO A 143 -10.62 -28.45 -18.32
C PRO A 143 -10.84 -29.63 -17.38
N GLN A 144 -9.96 -29.79 -16.37
CA GLN A 144 -10.00 -30.88 -15.39
C GLN A 144 -11.15 -30.71 -14.39
N LEU A 145 -11.65 -29.48 -14.22
CA LEU A 145 -12.70 -29.13 -13.27
C LEU A 145 -14.12 -29.14 -13.87
N ARG A 146 -14.30 -29.50 -15.14
CA ARG A 146 -15.61 -29.43 -15.83
C ARG A 146 -16.71 -30.29 -15.18
N GLY A 147 -16.34 -31.39 -14.53
CA GLY A 147 -17.28 -32.29 -13.82
C GLY A 147 -17.49 -31.96 -12.34
N VAL A 148 -16.81 -30.94 -11.81
CA VAL A 148 -16.88 -30.57 -10.40
C VAL A 148 -17.92 -29.46 -10.22
N ASP A 149 -18.88 -29.69 -9.32
CA ASP A 149 -19.91 -28.69 -9.02
C ASP A 149 -19.29 -27.47 -8.32
N LYS A 150 -19.33 -26.33 -9.02
CA LYS A 150 -18.82 -25.03 -8.53
C LYS A 150 -19.81 -24.29 -7.63
N GLY A 151 -21.08 -24.69 -7.61
CA GLY A 151 -22.14 -24.09 -6.80
C GLY A 151 -22.32 -24.75 -5.44
N ALA A 152 -21.94 -26.04 -5.32
CA ALA A 152 -21.99 -26.76 -4.06
C ALA A 152 -20.88 -26.33 -3.08
N TRP A 153 -21.27 -26.10 -1.83
CA TRP A 153 -20.35 -25.67 -0.77
C TRP A 153 -19.21 -26.68 -0.56
N MET A 154 -17.97 -26.22 -0.66
CA MET A 154 -16.72 -26.98 -0.41
C MET A 154 -16.44 -28.17 -1.33
N VAL A 155 -17.30 -28.50 -2.30
CA VAL A 155 -17.06 -29.62 -3.24
C VAL A 155 -15.83 -29.33 -4.10
N PHE A 156 -15.71 -28.07 -4.55
CA PHE A 156 -14.63 -27.63 -5.40
C PHE A 156 -13.27 -27.67 -4.69
N GLU A 157 -13.21 -27.15 -3.46
CA GLU A 157 -11.98 -27.10 -2.65
C GLU A 157 -11.51 -28.50 -2.28
N LYS A 158 -12.45 -29.42 -2.02
CA LYS A 158 -12.15 -30.81 -1.68
C LYS A 158 -11.57 -31.60 -2.84
N ALA A 159 -12.01 -31.34 -4.07
CA ALA A 159 -11.54 -32.06 -5.26
C ALA A 159 -10.20 -31.51 -5.79
N MET A 160 -9.89 -30.24 -5.52
CA MET A 160 -8.73 -29.55 -6.10
C MET A 160 -7.39 -30.25 -5.84
N PRO A 161 -7.07 -30.77 -4.63
CA PRO A 161 -5.73 -31.29 -4.37
C PRO A 161 -5.39 -32.50 -5.22
N ALA A 162 -6.26 -33.52 -5.21
CA ALA A 162 -6.12 -34.71 -6.06
C ALA A 162 -5.99 -34.35 -7.55
N ILE A 163 -6.77 -33.38 -8.04
CA ILE A 163 -6.71 -32.94 -9.44
C ILE A 163 -5.39 -32.24 -9.74
N ALA A 164 -4.97 -31.28 -8.91
CA ALA A 164 -3.75 -30.52 -9.13
C ALA A 164 -2.51 -31.41 -9.07
N ASN A 165 -2.47 -32.36 -8.13
CA ASN A 165 -1.38 -33.32 -7.97
C ASN A 165 -1.30 -34.28 -9.16
N ALA A 166 -2.42 -34.87 -9.57
CA ALA A 166 -2.48 -35.79 -10.72
C ALA A 166 -2.10 -35.11 -12.05
N HIS A 167 -2.33 -33.80 -12.17
CA HIS A 167 -2.07 -33.03 -13.38
C HIS A 167 -0.87 -32.09 -13.26
N PHE A 168 -0.02 -32.26 -12.24
CA PHE A 168 1.10 -31.35 -11.97
C PHE A 168 2.04 -31.21 -13.17
N GLU A 169 2.47 -32.33 -13.76
CA GLU A 169 3.40 -32.35 -14.90
C GLU A 169 2.72 -32.00 -16.24
N THR A 170 1.42 -32.27 -16.36
CA THR A 170 0.70 -32.20 -17.65
C THR A 170 0.00 -30.86 -17.85
N ALA A 171 -0.77 -30.40 -16.87
CA ALA A 171 -1.47 -29.11 -16.91
C ALA A 171 -0.61 -27.96 -16.37
N ARG A 172 0.45 -28.27 -15.61
CA ARG A 172 1.36 -27.31 -14.99
C ARG A 172 0.62 -26.19 -14.24
N PRO A 173 -0.18 -26.54 -13.20
CA PRO A 173 -0.74 -25.54 -12.30
C PRO A 173 0.39 -24.80 -11.55
N LEU A 174 0.09 -23.67 -10.89
CA LEU A 174 1.11 -22.89 -10.18
C LEU A 174 1.84 -23.73 -9.13
N TYR A 175 1.10 -24.55 -8.39
CA TYR A 175 1.63 -25.38 -7.32
C TYR A 175 0.81 -26.67 -7.15
N ARG A 176 1.41 -27.65 -6.47
CA ARG A 176 0.76 -28.86 -5.96
C ARG A 176 0.63 -28.80 -4.44
N TYR A 177 -0.14 -29.72 -3.88
CA TYR A 177 -0.38 -29.85 -2.44
C TYR A 177 0.39 -31.03 -1.86
N ASP A 178 0.63 -31.04 -0.55
CA ASP A 178 1.29 -32.13 0.18
C ASP A 178 0.37 -33.35 0.45
N SER A 179 -0.91 -33.24 0.11
CA SER A 179 -1.89 -34.33 0.18
C SER A 179 -2.91 -34.23 -0.97
N ASP A 180 -3.54 -35.35 -1.33
CA ASP A 180 -4.71 -35.39 -2.22
C ASP A 180 -6.02 -35.11 -1.47
N GLU A 181 -6.01 -35.27 -0.14
CA GLU A 181 -7.15 -35.03 0.74
C GLU A 181 -7.11 -33.61 1.29
N TRP A 182 -8.10 -32.79 0.95
CA TRP A 182 -8.16 -31.36 1.33
C TRP A 182 -7.97 -31.09 2.83
N LYS A 183 -8.50 -31.96 3.69
CA LYS A 183 -8.41 -31.83 5.15
C LYS A 183 -6.99 -32.06 5.70
N ASP A 184 -6.16 -32.77 4.94
CA ASP A 184 -4.80 -33.17 5.32
C ASP A 184 -3.75 -32.29 4.62
N CYS A 185 -4.17 -31.36 3.76
CA CYS A 185 -3.28 -30.39 3.12
C CYS A 185 -2.78 -29.37 4.15
N ALA A 186 -1.47 -29.22 4.25
CA ALA A 186 -0.82 -28.26 5.14
C ALA A 186 0.25 -27.40 4.44
N ALA A 187 0.59 -27.70 3.19
CA ALA A 187 1.58 -26.97 2.42
C ALA A 187 1.32 -27.03 0.91
N ILE A 188 1.98 -26.12 0.18
CA ILE A 188 2.06 -26.14 -1.27
C ILE A 188 3.52 -26.20 -1.74
N THR A 189 3.76 -26.78 -2.91
CA THR A 189 5.06 -26.74 -3.60
C THR A 189 4.87 -26.21 -5.01
N TRP A 190 5.62 -25.17 -5.38
CA TRP A 190 5.52 -24.57 -6.71
C TRP A 190 5.92 -25.55 -7.81
N HIS A 191 5.35 -25.38 -9.00
CA HIS A 191 5.87 -26.03 -10.19
C HIS A 191 7.21 -25.39 -10.61
N PRO A 192 8.27 -26.17 -10.87
CA PRO A 192 9.59 -25.63 -11.25
C PRO A 192 9.56 -24.67 -12.45
N ASP A 193 8.82 -25.00 -13.52
CA ASP A 193 8.67 -24.09 -14.67
C ASP A 193 8.06 -22.73 -14.29
N TRP A 194 7.09 -22.71 -13.37
CA TRP A 194 6.51 -21.46 -12.89
C TRP A 194 7.53 -20.69 -12.05
N VAL A 195 8.33 -21.35 -11.24
CA VAL A 195 9.41 -20.68 -10.47
C VAL A 195 10.43 -20.04 -11.40
N ALA A 196 10.89 -20.76 -12.43
CA ALA A 196 11.82 -20.21 -13.42
C ALA A 196 11.25 -19.00 -14.16
N TYR A 197 9.97 -19.06 -14.56
CA TYR A 197 9.27 -17.94 -15.18
C TYR A 197 9.10 -16.75 -14.22
N LEU A 198 8.69 -17.02 -12.98
CA LEU A 198 8.50 -16.01 -11.93
C LEU A 198 9.82 -15.31 -11.60
N GLU A 199 10.92 -16.04 -11.47
CA GLU A 199 12.25 -15.47 -11.21
C GLU A 199 12.68 -14.53 -12.35
N ARG A 200 12.60 -15.02 -13.59
CA ARG A 200 12.99 -14.25 -14.79
C ARG A 200 12.21 -12.95 -14.95
N HIS A 201 10.93 -12.95 -14.58
CA HIS A 201 10.01 -11.83 -14.81
C HIS A 201 9.50 -11.17 -13.53
N PHE A 202 10.18 -11.42 -12.39
CA PHE A 202 9.67 -11.06 -11.07
C PHE A 202 9.22 -9.61 -10.93
N PRO A 203 9.99 -8.58 -11.37
CA PRO A 203 9.56 -7.19 -11.20
C PRO A 203 8.24 -6.87 -11.93
N ILE A 204 8.04 -7.46 -13.11
CA ILE A 204 6.83 -7.24 -13.92
C ILE A 204 5.63 -7.92 -13.25
N ILE A 205 5.81 -9.16 -12.79
CA ILE A 205 4.73 -9.95 -12.16
C ILE A 205 4.35 -9.38 -10.80
N GLN A 206 5.34 -8.97 -10.00
CA GLN A 206 5.11 -8.29 -8.74
C GLN A 206 4.38 -6.96 -8.97
N GLY A 207 4.80 -6.16 -9.95
CA GLY A 207 4.11 -4.92 -10.33
C GLY A 207 2.68 -5.14 -10.81
N TRP A 208 2.45 -6.18 -11.61
CA TRP A 208 1.12 -6.59 -12.07
C TRP A 208 0.20 -7.00 -10.91
N ALA A 209 0.67 -7.84 -10.01
CA ALA A 209 -0.10 -8.25 -8.83
C ALA A 209 -0.40 -7.06 -7.91
N ALA A 210 0.58 -6.17 -7.69
CA ALA A 210 0.42 -4.94 -6.93
C ALA A 210 -0.60 -3.98 -7.57
N TRP A 211 -0.63 -3.87 -8.91
CA TRP A 211 -1.61 -3.08 -9.64
C TRP A 211 -3.04 -3.57 -9.42
N HIS A 212 -3.25 -4.88 -9.51
CA HIS A 212 -4.53 -5.52 -9.26
C HIS A 212 -4.98 -5.35 -7.80
N TRP A 213 -4.04 -5.47 -6.85
CA TRP A 213 -4.29 -5.19 -5.43
C TRP A 213 -4.69 -3.73 -5.18
N LEU A 214 -3.96 -2.76 -5.75
CA LEU A 214 -4.29 -1.35 -5.69
C LEU A 214 -5.69 -1.07 -6.25
N GLY A 215 -6.03 -1.66 -7.40
CA GLY A 215 -7.35 -1.52 -8.01
C GLY A 215 -8.48 -2.04 -7.11
N TYR A 216 -8.28 -3.17 -6.43
CA TYR A 216 -9.23 -3.67 -5.43
C TYR A 216 -9.39 -2.67 -4.27
N MET A 217 -8.28 -2.23 -3.69
CA MET A 217 -8.30 -1.34 -2.53
C MET A 217 -8.84 0.05 -2.84
N GLN A 218 -8.64 0.55 -4.07
CA GLN A 218 -9.21 1.83 -4.51
C GLN A 218 -10.74 1.78 -4.58
N LYS A 219 -11.33 0.66 -5.02
CA LYS A 219 -12.79 0.47 -4.99
C LYS A 219 -13.35 0.47 -3.56
N ARG A 220 -12.55 0.04 -2.57
CA ARG A 220 -12.95 0.02 -1.15
C ARG A 220 -12.64 1.33 -0.40
N ASN A 221 -11.75 2.16 -0.95
CA ASN A 221 -11.26 3.39 -0.33
C ASN A 221 -11.26 4.55 -1.35
N PRO A 222 -12.41 4.91 -1.94
CA PRO A 222 -12.47 5.81 -3.11
C PRO A 222 -12.03 7.25 -2.83
N THR A 223 -12.11 7.70 -1.57
CA THR A 223 -11.80 9.07 -1.15
C THR A 223 -10.47 9.19 -0.43
N THR A 224 -9.71 8.10 -0.31
CA THR A 224 -8.51 8.08 0.52
C THR A 224 -7.30 8.65 -0.24
N PRO A 225 -6.71 9.76 0.23
CA PRO A 225 -5.52 10.31 -0.40
C PRO A 225 -4.31 9.39 -0.19
N GLY A 226 -3.38 9.42 -1.15
CA GLY A 226 -2.11 8.71 -1.07
C GLY A 226 -2.25 7.18 -0.97
N LEU A 227 -3.35 6.59 -1.46
CA LEU A 227 -3.65 5.16 -1.29
C LEU A 227 -2.49 4.24 -1.71
N SER A 228 -1.81 4.55 -2.82
CA SER A 228 -0.63 3.79 -3.27
C SER A 228 0.48 3.76 -2.22
N ASN A 229 0.77 4.91 -1.60
CA ASN A 229 1.81 5.03 -0.57
C ASN A 229 1.40 4.34 0.74
N LYS A 230 0.10 4.22 0.99
CA LYS A 230 -0.46 3.50 2.15
C LYS A 230 -0.42 1.99 1.97
N LEU A 231 -0.65 1.50 0.75
CA LEU A 231 -0.59 0.07 0.44
C LEU A 231 0.84 -0.45 0.29
N PHE A 232 1.73 0.39 -0.23
CA PHE A 232 3.13 0.07 -0.49
C PHE A 232 4.02 1.07 0.24
N PRO A 233 4.07 1.04 1.59
CA PRO A 233 4.86 1.99 2.35
C PRO A 233 6.34 1.86 1.98
N PRO A 234 7.07 2.99 1.84
CA PRO A 234 8.48 2.96 1.48
C PRO A 234 9.31 2.30 2.60
N VAL A 235 10.46 1.74 2.22
CA VAL A 235 11.37 1.05 3.15
C VAL A 235 11.85 1.96 4.29
N LYS A 236 11.98 3.25 4.01
CA LYS A 236 12.31 4.32 4.95
C LYS A 236 11.55 5.58 4.54
N ARG A 237 11.24 6.44 5.50
CA ARG A 237 10.76 7.80 5.21
C ARG A 237 11.94 8.70 4.86
N ASP A 238 11.73 9.58 3.89
CA ASP A 238 12.69 10.62 3.59
C ASP A 238 12.77 11.63 4.74
N GLY A 239 13.97 12.14 5.02
CA GLY A 239 14.12 13.20 6.02
C GLY A 239 13.50 14.51 5.53
N LEU A 240 12.89 15.27 6.45
CA LEU A 240 12.26 16.57 6.16
C LEU A 240 13.25 17.73 5.92
N SER A 241 14.50 17.43 5.57
CA SER A 241 15.60 18.40 5.50
C SER A 241 15.32 19.58 4.56
N LYS A 242 14.63 19.37 3.44
CA LYS A 242 14.27 20.41 2.46
C LYS A 242 13.23 21.36 3.05
N GLN A 243 12.20 20.81 3.68
CA GLN A 243 11.10 21.54 4.29
C GLN A 243 11.59 22.30 5.54
N THR A 244 12.48 21.69 6.32
CA THR A 244 13.11 22.35 7.47
C THR A 244 13.94 23.53 7.01
N ARG A 245 14.71 23.37 5.92
CA ARG A 245 15.48 24.48 5.34
C ARG A 245 14.56 25.60 4.86
N TYR A 246 13.47 25.29 4.18
CA TYR A 246 12.48 26.28 3.72
C TYR A 246 11.96 27.14 4.88
N TRP A 247 11.44 26.51 5.93
CA TRP A 247 10.91 27.23 7.08
C TRP A 247 11.99 27.94 7.88
N ARG A 248 13.19 27.34 8.03
CA ARG A 248 14.32 28.00 8.69
C ARG A 248 14.77 29.26 7.95
N THR A 249 14.81 29.25 6.62
CA THR A 249 15.13 30.44 5.82
C THR A 249 14.12 31.56 6.04
N ILE A 250 12.81 31.24 6.07
CA ILE A 250 11.77 32.22 6.40
C ILE A 250 11.95 32.74 7.82
N LEU A 251 12.19 31.85 8.79
CA LEU A 251 12.32 32.19 10.20
C LEU A 251 13.67 32.87 10.54
N ALA A 252 14.67 32.83 9.67
CA ALA A 252 15.94 33.52 9.90
C ALA A 252 15.95 34.93 9.28
N HIS A 253 14.98 35.27 8.44
CA HIS A 253 14.98 36.54 7.74
C HIS A 253 14.63 37.71 8.69
N PRO A 254 15.43 38.79 8.73
CA PRO A 254 15.22 39.89 9.68
C PRO A 254 13.90 40.64 9.45
N ASP A 255 13.51 40.87 8.19
CA ASP A 255 12.30 41.62 7.83
C ASP A 255 11.01 40.77 7.76
N ARG A 256 11.03 39.57 8.33
CA ARG A 256 9.84 38.69 8.33
C ARG A 256 8.77 39.23 9.29
N PRO A 257 7.47 38.98 9.02
CA PRO A 257 6.45 39.19 10.04
C PRO A 257 6.66 38.23 11.22
N GLU A 258 6.17 38.61 12.40
CA GLU A 258 6.09 37.67 13.53
C GLU A 258 5.17 36.49 13.15
N LEU A 259 5.71 35.28 13.28
CA LEU A 259 4.98 34.04 13.05
C LEU A 259 4.79 33.32 14.39
N ARG A 260 3.58 32.84 14.64
CA ARG A 260 3.21 32.13 15.86
C ARG A 260 2.74 30.73 15.52
N CYS A 261 3.04 29.79 16.41
CA CYS A 261 2.52 28.43 16.37
C CYS A 261 0.99 28.48 16.39
N ILE A 262 0.34 27.81 15.44
CA ILE A 262 -1.13 27.82 15.32
C ILE A 262 -1.83 27.17 16.52
N TYR A 263 -1.12 26.26 17.22
CA TYR A 263 -1.67 25.51 18.35
C TYR A 263 -1.50 26.21 19.69
N SER A 264 -0.33 26.82 19.93
CA SER A 264 0.05 27.36 21.24
C SER A 264 0.22 28.87 21.29
N GLY A 265 0.21 29.56 20.14
CA GLY A 265 0.46 31.01 20.06
C GLY A 265 1.91 31.43 20.36
N ILE A 266 2.80 30.48 20.68
CA ILE A 266 4.23 30.72 20.94
C ILE A 266 4.90 31.23 19.65
N ILE A 267 5.78 32.23 19.79
CA ILE A 267 6.55 32.80 18.68
C ILE A 267 7.52 31.76 18.11
N LEU A 268 7.59 31.67 16.79
CA LEU A 268 8.43 30.72 16.07
C LEU A 268 9.80 31.33 15.74
N THR A 269 10.87 30.60 16.07
CA THR A 269 12.26 31.01 15.84
C THR A 269 12.99 30.03 14.92
N ALA A 270 14.06 30.47 14.28
CA ALA A 270 14.83 29.63 13.34
C ALA A 270 15.63 28.53 14.05
N GLU A 271 15.96 28.78 15.31
CA GLU A 271 16.82 27.97 16.17
C GLU A 271 16.06 26.78 16.78
N ALA A 272 14.77 26.96 17.08
CA ALA A 272 14.02 26.00 17.88
C ALA A 272 12.59 25.78 17.32
N PHE A 273 12.48 24.89 16.33
CA PHE A 273 11.20 24.36 15.87
C PHE A 273 11.32 22.91 15.37
N ALA A 274 10.22 22.19 15.42
CA ALA A 274 9.99 20.96 14.67
C ALA A 274 8.99 21.23 13.55
N LEU A 275 8.98 20.39 12.52
CA LEU A 275 7.92 20.40 11.53
C LEU A 275 6.78 19.51 11.98
N ASP A 276 5.59 20.08 12.03
CA ASP A 276 4.34 19.37 12.23
C ASP A 276 3.64 19.16 10.88
N HIS A 277 3.09 17.96 10.71
CA HIS A 277 2.13 17.64 9.67
C HIS A 277 0.74 18.08 10.12
N TYR A 278 0.20 19.17 9.56
CA TYR A 278 -1.10 19.70 9.95
C TYR A 278 -2.17 18.60 9.89
N LEU A 279 -2.34 17.99 8.71
CA LEU A 279 -3.00 16.69 8.60
C LEU A 279 -1.96 15.58 8.89
N PRO A 280 -2.21 14.65 9.81
CA PRO A 280 -1.26 13.60 10.19
C PRO A 280 -0.68 12.86 8.98
N TRP A 281 0.59 12.45 9.06
CA TRP A 281 1.23 11.70 7.98
C TRP A 281 0.52 10.38 7.68
N SER A 282 -0.02 9.70 8.70
CA SER A 282 -0.87 8.51 8.52
C SER A 282 -2.12 8.79 7.67
N TYR A 283 -2.60 10.03 7.64
CA TYR A 283 -3.73 10.45 6.82
C TYR A 283 -3.32 10.77 5.37
N VAL A 284 -2.25 11.54 5.15
CA VAL A 284 -1.88 12.02 3.81
C VAL A 284 -0.85 11.16 3.07
N ALA A 285 -0.06 10.37 3.81
CA ALA A 285 1.02 9.50 3.31
C ALA A 285 2.05 10.23 2.40
N HIS A 286 2.38 11.48 2.73
CA HIS A 286 3.40 12.26 2.04
C HIS A 286 4.02 13.34 2.95
N ASP A 287 5.15 13.87 2.50
CA ASP A 287 5.90 14.96 3.16
C ASP A 287 5.88 16.27 2.35
N GLN A 288 4.82 16.49 1.57
CA GLN A 288 4.63 17.74 0.82
C GLN A 288 4.53 18.95 1.76
N LEU A 289 5.20 20.04 1.37
CA LEU A 289 5.40 21.27 2.13
C LEU A 289 4.08 21.98 2.45
N TRP A 290 3.08 21.88 1.57
CA TRP A 290 1.76 22.50 1.79
C TRP A 290 1.08 22.01 3.07
N ASN A 291 1.43 20.83 3.58
CA ASN A 291 0.88 20.27 4.80
C ASN A 291 1.84 20.39 6.02
N LEU A 292 2.99 21.04 5.84
CA LEU A 292 4.06 21.11 6.85
C LEU A 292 4.24 22.52 7.39
N ILE A 293 4.12 22.67 8.70
CA ILE A 293 4.27 23.95 9.41
C ILE A 293 5.27 23.84 10.58
N PRO A 294 5.94 24.94 10.96
CA PRO A 294 6.78 24.96 12.14
C PRO A 294 5.93 25.00 13.42
N ALA A 295 6.31 24.20 14.41
CA ALA A 295 5.73 24.19 15.75
C ALA A 295 6.82 23.91 16.80
N PRO A 296 6.64 24.33 18.07
CA PRO A 296 7.50 23.89 19.16
C PRO A 296 7.50 22.36 19.28
N ALA A 297 8.67 21.75 19.53
CA ALA A 297 8.82 20.30 19.54
C ALA A 297 7.86 19.61 20.54
N ALA A 298 7.66 20.18 21.73
CA ALA A 298 6.73 19.66 22.72
C ALA A 298 5.27 19.67 22.23
N VAL A 299 4.87 20.73 21.49
CA VAL A 299 3.51 20.86 20.94
C VAL A 299 3.29 19.86 19.80
N ASN A 300 4.26 19.72 18.89
CA ASN A 300 4.24 18.72 17.83
C ASN A 300 4.14 17.30 18.41
N SER A 301 4.94 17.00 19.44
CA SER A 301 4.91 15.71 20.12
C SER A 301 3.57 15.45 20.82
N ALA A 302 2.97 16.47 21.44
CA ALA A 302 1.67 16.35 22.09
C ALA A 302 0.52 16.14 21.09
N LYS A 303 0.57 16.80 19.92
CA LYS A 303 -0.41 16.59 18.85
C LYS A 303 -0.34 15.17 18.29
N SER A 304 0.88 14.63 18.11
CA SER A 304 1.09 13.29 17.58
C SER A 304 0.33 13.07 16.26
N ASN A 305 -0.29 11.91 16.06
CA ASN A 305 -1.06 11.56 14.87
C ASN A 305 -2.54 12.00 14.92
N ASN A 306 -2.91 12.90 15.85
CA ASN A 306 -4.29 13.38 15.95
C ASN A 306 -4.61 14.40 14.86
N LEU A 307 -5.84 14.33 14.35
CA LEU A 307 -6.38 15.38 13.48
C LEU A 307 -6.54 16.69 14.29
N PRO A 308 -6.10 17.83 13.76
CA PRO A 308 -6.28 19.12 14.43
C PRO A 308 -7.76 19.52 14.45
N SER A 309 -8.17 20.25 15.49
CA SER A 309 -9.50 20.89 15.51
C SER A 309 -9.70 21.75 14.24
N PRO A 310 -10.92 21.76 13.64
CA PRO A 310 -11.27 22.66 12.55
C PRO A 310 -10.98 24.14 12.85
N ASP A 311 -10.98 24.54 14.12
CA ASP A 311 -10.69 25.91 14.55
C ASP A 311 -9.29 26.38 14.13
N TYR A 312 -8.34 25.43 14.01
CA TYR A 312 -6.97 25.74 13.59
C TYR A 312 -6.84 25.95 12.08
N LEU A 313 -7.85 25.63 11.26
CA LEU A 313 -7.75 25.70 9.81
C LEU A 313 -7.44 27.11 9.31
N ARG A 314 -8.11 28.13 9.87
CA ARG A 314 -7.87 29.53 9.50
C ARG A 314 -6.43 29.95 9.83
N ALA A 315 -5.95 29.61 11.02
CA ALA A 315 -4.59 29.93 11.46
C ALA A 315 -3.53 29.18 10.62
N PHE A 316 -3.81 27.93 10.25
CA PHE A 316 -2.97 27.12 9.36
C PHE A 316 -2.83 27.78 7.98
N VAL A 317 -3.96 28.12 7.34
CA VAL A 317 -3.95 28.77 6.02
C VAL A 317 -3.21 30.10 6.06
N GLU A 318 -3.43 30.91 7.10
CA GLU A 318 -2.74 32.19 7.28
C GLU A 318 -1.23 32.00 7.46
N LEU A 319 -0.80 31.02 8.27
CA LEU A 319 0.62 30.71 8.47
C LEU A 319 1.28 30.27 7.16
N GLN A 320 0.64 29.37 6.40
CA GLN A 320 1.15 28.94 5.10
C GLN A 320 1.23 30.11 4.11
N HIS A 321 0.18 30.93 4.02
CA HIS A 321 0.16 32.11 3.16
C HIS A 321 1.29 33.09 3.51
N ARG A 322 1.48 33.43 4.79
CA ARG A 322 2.59 34.28 5.23
C ARG A 322 3.95 33.68 4.91
N GLY A 323 4.10 32.37 5.08
CA GLY A 323 5.31 31.64 4.69
C GLY A 323 5.62 31.78 3.21
N LEU A 324 4.64 31.52 2.34
CA LEU A 324 4.76 31.64 0.89
C LEU A 324 5.08 33.07 0.44
N VAL A 325 4.36 34.07 0.97
CA VAL A 325 4.60 35.49 0.65
C VAL A 325 6.02 35.88 1.04
N THR A 326 6.46 35.50 2.24
CA THR A 326 7.82 35.80 2.71
C THR A 326 8.85 35.09 1.83
N ALA A 327 8.70 33.79 1.59
CA ALA A 327 9.59 33.02 0.74
C ALA A 327 9.71 33.60 -0.68
N SER A 328 8.60 34.02 -1.29
CA SER A 328 8.59 34.60 -2.64
C SER A 328 9.38 35.91 -2.76
N ARG A 329 9.52 36.65 -1.64
CA ARG A 329 10.26 37.91 -1.58
C ARG A 329 11.76 37.68 -1.35
N ILE A 330 12.12 36.68 -0.55
CA ILE A 330 13.48 36.50 -0.03
C ILE A 330 14.28 35.43 -0.78
N MET A 331 13.61 34.52 -1.51
CA MET A 331 14.27 33.44 -2.24
C MET A 331 14.37 33.75 -3.73
N PRO A 332 15.43 33.25 -4.42
CA PRO A 332 15.48 33.28 -5.88
C PRO A 332 14.24 32.62 -6.50
N LYS A 333 13.70 33.19 -7.57
CA LYS A 333 12.46 32.71 -8.22
C LYS A 333 12.49 31.22 -8.56
N THR A 334 13.63 30.71 -9.05
CA THR A 334 13.82 29.30 -9.39
C THR A 334 13.78 28.39 -8.17
N THR A 335 14.41 28.82 -7.06
CA THR A 335 14.41 28.11 -5.78
C THR A 335 13.01 28.09 -5.18
N PHE A 336 12.33 29.23 -5.16
CA PHE A 336 10.95 29.33 -4.68
C PHE A 336 10.04 28.38 -5.45
N ALA A 337 10.01 28.49 -6.78
CA ALA A 337 9.15 27.65 -7.63
C ALA A 337 9.37 26.15 -7.42
N LYS A 338 10.63 25.71 -7.27
CA LYS A 338 10.97 24.30 -7.01
C LYS A 338 10.52 23.84 -5.61
N LEU A 339 10.62 24.70 -4.60
CA LEU A 339 10.27 24.33 -3.22
C LEU A 339 8.76 24.33 -2.98
N THR A 340 8.01 25.13 -3.73
CA THR A 340 6.55 25.30 -3.54
C THR A 340 5.73 24.63 -4.66
N GLU A 341 6.35 23.77 -5.47
CA GLU A 341 5.67 23.07 -6.57
C GLU A 341 4.45 22.29 -6.07
N ASP A 342 4.57 21.62 -4.93
CA ASP A 342 3.51 20.82 -4.32
C ASP A 342 2.30 21.63 -3.83
N HIS A 343 2.38 22.96 -3.75
CA HIS A 343 1.22 23.80 -3.47
C HIS A 343 0.31 23.95 -4.69
N LEU A 344 0.83 23.66 -5.89
CA LEU A 344 0.04 23.63 -7.12
C LEU A 344 -0.82 22.35 -7.20
N ASP A 345 -0.40 21.27 -6.53
CA ASP A 345 -1.16 20.01 -6.48
C ASP A 345 -2.49 20.16 -5.71
N LEU A 346 -2.61 21.19 -4.86
CA LEU A 346 -3.86 21.55 -4.19
C LEU A 346 -4.87 22.22 -5.13
N GLN A 347 -4.41 22.74 -6.27
CA GLN A 347 -5.30 23.27 -7.29
C GLN A 347 -5.80 22.11 -8.13
N GLY A 348 -6.95 21.55 -7.72
CA GLY A 348 -7.78 20.80 -8.66
C GLY A 348 -7.93 21.60 -9.96
N LYS A 349 -8.02 20.90 -11.11
CA LYS A 349 -8.04 21.49 -12.46
C LYS A 349 -9.07 22.61 -12.70
N ASP A 350 -9.94 22.90 -11.73
CA ASP A 350 -10.99 23.91 -11.78
C ASP A 350 -10.75 25.17 -10.90
N CYS A 351 -9.58 25.34 -10.26
CA CYS A 351 -9.32 26.54 -9.47
C CYS A 351 -8.85 27.72 -10.35
N VAL A 352 -9.81 28.54 -10.79
CA VAL A 352 -9.65 29.78 -11.56
C VAL A 352 -8.96 30.87 -10.74
N LEU A 353 -7.64 30.76 -10.54
CA LEU A 353 -6.78 31.90 -10.19
C LEU A 353 -5.38 31.72 -10.79
N ARG A 354 -5.29 31.83 -12.13
CA ARG A 354 -4.03 32.21 -12.79
C ARG A 354 -4.07 33.70 -13.14
N PRO A 355 -3.23 34.57 -12.53
CA PRO A 355 -2.77 35.74 -13.24
C PRO A 355 -1.83 35.24 -14.34
N ARG A 356 -2.31 35.29 -15.59
CA ARG A 356 -1.50 35.08 -16.78
C ARG A 356 -0.31 36.05 -16.77
N VAL A 357 0.89 35.57 -16.43
CA VAL A 357 2.13 36.25 -16.82
C VAL A 357 2.36 35.96 -18.31
N VAL A 358 1.72 36.75 -19.17
CA VAL A 358 2.04 36.81 -20.59
C VAL A 358 3.35 37.58 -20.72
N SER A 359 4.46 36.84 -20.80
CA SER A 359 5.66 37.37 -21.44
C SER A 359 5.63 36.94 -22.91
N ARG A 360 5.23 37.88 -23.78
CA ARG A 360 5.62 37.83 -25.19
C ARG A 360 6.10 39.21 -25.58
N HIS A 361 7.41 39.38 -25.50
CA HIS A 361 8.11 40.33 -26.35
C HIS A 361 8.12 39.76 -27.77
N ARG A 362 7.45 40.44 -28.70
CA ARG A 362 7.99 40.66 -30.04
C ARG A 362 7.64 42.09 -30.44
N ARG A 363 8.68 42.91 -30.62
CA ARG A 363 8.63 44.11 -31.45
C ARG A 363 8.80 43.64 -32.89
N LEU A 364 8.00 44.25 -33.76
CA LEU A 364 7.89 44.12 -35.22
C LEU A 364 7.44 42.74 -35.73
#